data_AF-A0A6N8SI13-F1
#
_entry.id   AF-A0A6N8SI13-F1
#
_cell.length_a   1.000
_cell.length_b   1.000
_cell.length_c   1.000
_cell.angle_alpha   90.00
_cell.angle_beta   90.00
_cell.angle_gamma   90.00
#
_symmetry.space_group_name_H-M   'P 1'
#
loop_
_entity.id
_entity.type
_entity.pdbx_description
1 polymer ?
#
loop_
_entity_poly.entity_id
_entity_poly.type
_entity_poly.pdbx_seq_one_letter_code
_entity_poly.pdbx_strand_id
1 'polypeptide(L)'
;MTRSLLLRRCMTVLISAAGVAIFLLLDLPLPFLFGPMAASLVIALCGAPLAGLGQVSIAARSVLGVAIGTSVTPALVAELPSMLASVALVPLYIVVIGLIGVPFFRKVCGFDLVTAFYAAMPGGAADMTIFGQEAGANVRQLSLVHVTRLMVIMVVAPIILVNVYGVGLTHPIGPPASDLPVWELVIMAVAAIVGWKGGERIGLFGAAILGPLLVSAILSLAGILHLRPPREALLAAQFLIGMGIGVSYVGVTLRELRNTVAGGAAFVVILAALAGAVTEFVTLTGLAPPVEGFLSFIPGGQAEMSMLALVSGADLSFVVVHHLTRILVVILGAPVLFRLLRRAQPPD
;
A
#
# COMPACT_ATOMS: atom_id res chain seq x y z
N MET A 1 -0.52 25.97 20.76
CA MET A 1 -0.04 24.92 19.82
C MET A 1 -1.15 24.27 19.00
N THR A 2 -2.38 24.10 19.50
CA THR A 2 -3.48 23.42 18.78
C THR A 2 -4.09 24.21 17.62
N ARG A 3 -4.22 25.54 17.71
CA ARG A 3 -4.78 26.38 16.62
C ARG A 3 -3.94 26.37 15.34
N SER A 4 -2.60 26.44 15.45
CA SER A 4 -1.71 26.42 14.28
C SER A 4 -1.72 25.06 13.57
N LEU A 5 -1.83 23.96 14.31
CA LEU A 5 -1.97 22.63 13.73
C LEU A 5 -3.32 22.44 13.05
N LEU A 6 -4.40 22.92 13.66
CA LEU A 6 -5.75 22.87 13.07
C LEU A 6 -5.78 23.64 11.75
N LEU A 7 -5.21 24.85 11.71
CA LEU A 7 -5.14 25.66 10.50
C LEU A 7 -4.38 24.93 9.37
N ARG A 8 -3.21 24.33 9.68
CA ARG A 8 -2.43 23.54 8.71
C ARG A 8 -3.21 22.34 8.19
N ARG A 9 -3.95 21.64 9.06
CA ARG A 9 -4.82 20.52 8.66
C ARG A 9 -5.94 20.96 7.74
N CYS A 10 -6.65 22.04 8.08
CA CYS A 10 -7.70 22.60 7.21
C CYS A 10 -7.14 23.02 5.85
N MET A 11 -5.99 23.69 5.83
CA MET A 11 -5.31 24.07 4.59
C MET A 11 -4.96 22.84 3.74
N THR A 12 -4.44 21.78 4.37
CA THR A 12 -4.10 20.52 3.69
C THR A 12 -5.34 19.86 3.08
N VAL A 13 -6.47 19.85 3.80
CA VAL A 13 -7.75 19.34 3.29
C VAL A 13 -8.24 20.15 2.10
N LEU A 14 -8.17 21.47 2.15
CA LEU A 14 -8.60 22.35 1.05
C LEU A 14 -7.74 22.16 -0.20
N ILE A 15 -6.42 22.10 -0.05
CA ILE A 15 -5.49 21.81 -1.15
C ILE A 15 -5.81 20.44 -1.75
N SER A 16 -6.03 19.45 -0.90
CA SER A 16 -6.36 18.09 -1.32
C SER A 16 -7.69 18.04 -2.10
N ALA A 17 -8.71 18.77 -1.64
CA ALA A 17 -10.01 18.87 -2.30
C ALA A 17 -9.90 19.61 -3.65
N ALA A 18 -9.08 20.65 -3.75
CA ALA A 18 -8.78 21.30 -5.02
C ALA A 18 -8.12 20.33 -6.01
N GLY A 19 -7.24 19.46 -5.53
CA GLY A 19 -6.67 18.38 -6.33
C GLY A 19 -7.72 17.41 -6.88
N VAL A 20 -8.70 17.01 -6.07
CA VAL A 20 -9.84 16.19 -6.54
C VAL A 20 -10.61 16.91 -7.65
N ALA A 21 -10.94 18.19 -7.44
CA ALA A 21 -11.67 18.98 -8.43
C ALA A 21 -10.91 19.08 -9.76
N ILE A 22 -9.59 19.32 -9.73
CA ILE A 22 -8.76 19.34 -10.94
C ILE A 22 -8.79 18.00 -11.66
N PHE A 23 -8.67 16.88 -10.94
CA PHE A 23 -8.69 15.56 -11.55
C PHE A 23 -10.07 15.23 -12.16
N LEU A 24 -11.15 15.63 -11.51
CA LEU A 24 -12.51 15.49 -12.05
C LEU A 24 -12.70 16.35 -13.32
N LEU A 25 -12.19 17.58 -13.34
CA LEU A 25 -12.32 18.48 -14.49
C LEU A 25 -11.49 18.04 -15.71
N LEU A 26 -10.40 17.31 -15.48
CA LEU A 26 -9.50 16.81 -16.52
C LEU A 26 -9.78 15.35 -16.91
N ASP A 27 -10.86 14.75 -16.39
CA ASP A 27 -11.21 13.34 -16.57
C ASP A 27 -10.04 12.38 -16.26
N LEU A 28 -9.23 12.73 -15.25
CA LEU A 28 -8.09 11.94 -14.83
C LEU A 28 -8.54 10.78 -13.93
N PRO A 29 -7.90 9.60 -14.01
CA PRO A 29 -8.28 8.42 -13.24
C PRO A 29 -8.07 8.64 -11.74
N LEU A 30 -8.92 7.97 -10.93
CA LEU A 30 -8.82 7.94 -9.47
C LEU A 30 -8.72 9.34 -8.81
N PRO A 31 -9.66 10.26 -9.08
CA PRO A 31 -9.60 11.65 -8.63
C PRO A 31 -9.48 11.79 -7.11
N PHE A 32 -10.17 10.91 -6.36
CA PHE A 32 -10.13 10.91 -4.89
C PHE A 32 -8.84 10.36 -4.31
N LEU A 33 -7.97 9.69 -5.08
CA LEU A 33 -6.66 9.23 -4.59
C LEU A 33 -5.54 10.10 -5.13
N PHE A 34 -5.49 10.32 -6.45
CA PHE A 34 -4.39 11.03 -7.10
C PHE A 34 -4.51 12.54 -7.02
N GLY A 35 -5.73 13.09 -7.05
CA GLY A 35 -5.96 14.51 -6.81
C GLY A 35 -5.33 15.01 -5.51
N PRO A 36 -5.71 14.46 -4.34
CA PRO A 36 -5.18 14.92 -3.05
C PRO A 36 -3.70 14.60 -2.86
N MET A 37 -3.21 13.49 -3.43
CA MET A 37 -1.80 13.14 -3.43
C MET A 37 -0.96 14.15 -4.22
N ALA A 38 -1.32 14.41 -5.49
CA ALA A 38 -0.58 15.31 -6.37
C ALA A 38 -0.61 16.75 -5.84
N ALA A 39 -1.78 17.26 -5.44
CA ALA A 39 -1.91 18.61 -4.92
C ALA A 39 -1.11 18.78 -3.61
N SER A 40 -1.23 17.85 -2.67
CA SER A 40 -0.46 17.92 -1.42
C SER A 40 1.03 17.76 -1.66
N LEU A 41 1.46 16.90 -2.59
CA LEU A 41 2.86 16.72 -2.95
C LEU A 41 3.46 18.01 -3.53
N VAL A 42 2.82 18.60 -4.55
CA VAL A 42 3.30 19.83 -5.18
C VAL A 42 3.45 20.94 -4.15
N ILE A 43 2.42 21.13 -3.31
CA ILE A 43 2.45 22.18 -2.29
C ILE A 43 3.47 21.88 -1.17
N ALA A 44 3.66 20.62 -0.80
CA ALA A 44 4.72 20.21 0.14
C ALA A 44 6.12 20.50 -0.40
N LEU A 45 6.36 20.22 -1.69
CA LEU A 45 7.64 20.50 -2.37
C LEU A 45 7.90 22.00 -2.54
N CYS A 46 6.84 22.81 -2.66
CA CYS A 46 6.93 24.27 -2.60
C CYS A 46 7.26 24.82 -1.19
N GLY A 47 7.43 23.95 -0.18
CA GLY A 47 7.86 24.32 1.17
C GLY A 47 6.71 24.67 2.12
N ALA A 48 5.44 24.44 1.73
CA ALA A 48 4.32 24.71 2.62
C ALA A 48 4.30 23.73 3.81
N PRO A 49 4.01 24.20 5.05
CA PRO A 49 4.01 23.36 6.24
C PRO A 49 2.69 22.57 6.37
N LEU A 50 2.44 21.66 5.42
CA LEU A 50 1.25 20.80 5.44
C LEU A 50 1.25 19.86 6.64
N ALA A 51 0.06 19.46 7.08
CA ALA A 51 -0.11 18.57 8.22
C ALA A 51 -1.22 17.56 7.95
N GLY A 52 -0.91 16.28 8.12
CA GLY A 52 -1.88 15.20 7.99
C GLY A 52 -2.89 15.18 9.14
N LEU A 53 -3.94 14.38 8.96
CA LEU A 53 -5.03 14.24 9.93
C LEU A 53 -4.76 13.16 11.01
N GLY A 54 -3.53 12.61 11.05
CA GLY A 54 -3.08 11.70 12.09
C GLY A 54 -3.96 10.46 12.20
N GLN A 55 -4.59 10.27 13.37
CA GLN A 55 -5.47 9.13 13.65
C GLN A 55 -6.63 8.99 12.66
N VAL A 56 -7.12 10.08 12.06
CA VAL A 56 -8.18 10.01 11.04
C VAL A 56 -7.68 9.35 9.76
N SER A 57 -6.47 9.69 9.31
CA SER A 57 -5.85 9.05 8.13
C SER A 57 -5.51 7.58 8.40
N ILE A 58 -5.18 7.22 9.65
CA ILE A 58 -4.99 5.81 10.06
C ILE A 58 -6.34 5.08 10.06
N ALA A 59 -7.38 5.69 10.65
CA ALA A 59 -8.74 5.15 10.67
C ALA A 59 -9.28 4.90 9.25
N ALA A 60 -8.98 5.80 8.31
CA ALA A 60 -9.37 5.66 6.91
C ALA A 60 -8.94 4.31 6.29
N ARG A 61 -7.78 3.79 6.71
CA ARG A 61 -7.27 2.49 6.24
C ARG A 61 -8.10 1.30 6.73
N SER A 62 -8.82 1.46 7.85
CA SER A 62 -9.70 0.41 8.36
C SER A 62 -10.88 0.12 7.45
N VAL A 63 -11.36 1.14 6.72
CA VAL A 63 -12.40 0.97 5.70
C VAL A 63 -11.93 0.02 4.61
N LEU A 64 -10.68 0.15 4.15
CA LEU A 64 -10.10 -0.76 3.16
C LEU A 64 -9.91 -2.16 3.75
N GLY A 65 -9.52 -2.27 5.02
CA GLY A 65 -9.47 -3.55 5.71
C GLY A 65 -10.83 -4.26 5.71
N VAL A 66 -11.92 -3.56 6.03
CA VAL A 66 -13.29 -4.11 5.94
C VAL A 66 -13.65 -4.48 4.51
N ALA A 67 -13.33 -3.64 3.51
CA ALA A 67 -13.62 -3.92 2.10
C ALA A 67 -12.92 -5.20 1.60
N ILE A 68 -11.69 -5.41 2.04
CA ILE A 68 -10.93 -6.62 1.76
C ILE A 68 -11.54 -7.81 2.51
N GLY A 69 -11.80 -7.68 3.81
CA GLY A 69 -12.34 -8.76 4.63
C GLY A 69 -13.72 -9.24 4.16
N THR A 70 -14.59 -8.31 3.75
CA THR A 70 -15.90 -8.65 3.16
C THR A 70 -15.83 -9.32 1.80
N SER A 71 -14.66 -9.31 1.14
CA SER A 71 -14.44 -10.08 -0.10
C SER A 71 -13.96 -11.51 0.17
N VAL A 72 -13.65 -11.86 1.43
CA VAL A 72 -13.30 -13.22 1.84
C VAL A 72 -14.57 -14.04 2.03
N THR A 73 -14.94 -14.79 0.99
CA THR A 73 -16.15 -15.63 0.97
C THR A 73 -15.81 -17.13 1.12
N PRO A 74 -16.78 -17.99 1.48
CA PRO A 74 -16.56 -19.44 1.49
C PRO A 74 -16.13 -19.99 0.11
N ALA A 75 -16.66 -19.42 -0.98
CA ALA A 75 -16.28 -19.80 -2.33
C ALA A 75 -14.79 -19.51 -2.60
N LEU A 76 -14.30 -18.34 -2.20
CA LEU A 76 -12.87 -18.03 -2.27
C LEU A 76 -12.03 -19.02 -1.47
N VAL A 77 -12.45 -19.36 -0.25
CA VAL A 77 -11.69 -20.30 0.61
C VAL A 77 -11.57 -21.66 -0.09
N ALA A 78 -12.61 -22.09 -0.81
CA ALA A 78 -12.56 -23.31 -1.62
C ALA A 78 -11.61 -23.19 -2.82
N GLU A 79 -11.37 -21.99 -3.36
CA GLU A 79 -10.45 -21.73 -4.47
C GLU A 79 -8.99 -21.52 -4.04
N LEU A 80 -8.71 -21.29 -2.75
CA LEU A 80 -7.35 -21.10 -2.23
C LEU A 80 -6.31 -22.13 -2.72
N PRO A 81 -6.62 -23.45 -2.80
CA PRO A 81 -5.67 -24.44 -3.30
C PRO A 81 -5.17 -24.15 -4.72
N SER A 82 -6.00 -23.55 -5.58
CA SER A 82 -5.62 -23.20 -6.96
C SER A 82 -4.58 -22.08 -7.02
N MET A 83 -4.53 -21.24 -5.99
CA MET A 83 -3.66 -20.07 -5.89
C MET A 83 -2.34 -20.38 -5.16
N LEU A 84 -2.24 -21.52 -4.47
CA LEU A 84 -1.07 -21.85 -3.65
C LEU A 84 0.23 -21.86 -4.46
N ALA A 85 0.18 -22.29 -5.72
CA ALA A 85 1.34 -22.34 -6.60
C ALA A 85 1.88 -20.94 -6.93
N SER A 86 1.02 -19.97 -7.24
CA SER A 86 1.43 -18.57 -7.46
C SER A 86 1.86 -17.90 -6.16
N VAL A 87 1.15 -18.15 -5.05
CA VAL A 87 1.51 -17.65 -3.72
C VAL A 87 2.89 -18.16 -3.27
N ALA A 88 3.24 -19.41 -3.59
CA ALA A 88 4.55 -20.00 -3.28
C ALA A 88 5.72 -19.30 -4.00
N LEU A 89 5.46 -18.53 -5.07
CA LEU A 89 6.47 -17.72 -5.73
C LEU A 89 6.82 -16.46 -4.94
N VAL A 90 5.96 -16.01 -4.01
CA VAL A 90 6.15 -14.76 -3.26
C VAL A 90 7.45 -14.76 -2.44
N PRO A 91 7.80 -15.78 -1.64
CA PRO A 91 9.09 -15.83 -0.94
C PRO A 91 10.29 -15.77 -1.89
N LEU A 92 10.24 -16.50 -3.00
CA LEU A 92 11.31 -16.49 -4.00
C LEU A 92 11.47 -15.10 -4.63
N TYR A 93 10.34 -14.47 -4.98
CA TYR A 93 10.30 -13.11 -5.51
C TYR A 93 10.90 -12.09 -4.55
N ILE A 94 10.61 -12.18 -3.25
CA ILE A 94 11.20 -11.31 -2.22
C ILE A 94 12.71 -11.49 -2.15
N VAL A 95 13.21 -12.73 -2.23
CA VAL A 95 14.66 -13.00 -2.25
C VAL A 95 15.32 -12.35 -3.46
N VAL A 96 14.72 -12.49 -4.65
CA VAL A 96 15.23 -11.84 -5.88
C VAL A 96 15.24 -10.32 -5.74
N ILE A 97 14.19 -9.72 -5.19
CA ILE A 97 14.15 -8.28 -4.88
C ILE A 97 15.31 -7.91 -3.96
N GLY A 98 15.57 -8.69 -2.91
CA GLY A 98 16.69 -8.44 -2.00
C GLY A 98 18.05 -8.53 -2.69
N LEU A 99 18.27 -9.57 -3.49
CA LEU A 99 19.52 -9.82 -4.21
C LEU A 99 19.86 -8.70 -5.20
N ILE A 100 18.86 -8.04 -5.77
CA ILE A 100 19.05 -6.92 -6.71
C ILE A 100 19.03 -5.58 -5.97
N GLY A 101 18.09 -5.38 -5.05
CA GLY A 101 17.85 -4.11 -4.38
C GLY A 101 18.94 -3.74 -3.37
N VAL A 102 19.45 -4.70 -2.60
CA VAL A 102 20.53 -4.46 -1.63
C VAL A 102 21.78 -3.90 -2.33
N PRO A 103 22.35 -4.56 -3.37
CA PRO A 103 23.49 -4.00 -4.07
C PRO A 103 23.16 -2.73 -4.84
N PHE A 104 21.93 -2.57 -5.35
CA PHE A 104 21.49 -1.32 -5.97
C PHE A 104 21.59 -0.14 -4.99
N PHE A 105 20.93 -0.22 -3.83
CA PHE A 105 20.97 0.86 -2.84
C PHE A 105 22.37 1.07 -2.25
N ARG A 106 23.16 0.00 -2.07
CA ARG A 106 24.52 0.10 -1.54
C ARG A 106 25.50 0.72 -2.53
N LYS A 107 25.50 0.26 -3.79
CA LYS A 107 26.51 0.66 -4.81
C LYS A 107 26.08 1.87 -5.63
N VAL A 108 24.79 2.02 -5.93
CA VAL A 108 24.27 3.11 -6.78
C VAL A 108 23.84 4.30 -5.93
N CYS A 109 23.08 4.07 -4.85
CA CYS A 109 22.60 5.15 -3.98
C CYS A 109 23.58 5.49 -2.84
N GLY A 110 24.61 4.68 -2.61
CA GLY A 110 25.64 4.92 -1.60
C GLY A 110 25.13 4.78 -0.16
N PHE A 111 24.08 3.99 0.08
CA PHE A 111 23.56 3.74 1.42
C PHE A 111 24.45 2.77 2.18
N ASP A 112 24.48 2.90 3.51
CA ASP A 112 25.06 1.87 4.36
C ASP A 112 24.28 0.56 4.22
N LEU A 113 24.89 -0.56 4.61
CA LEU A 113 24.31 -1.89 4.41
C LEU A 113 22.94 -2.05 5.09
N VAL A 114 22.76 -1.48 6.28
CA VAL A 114 21.52 -1.63 7.05
C VAL A 114 20.41 -0.87 6.32
N THR A 115 20.66 0.39 5.95
CA THR A 115 19.71 1.20 5.19
C THR A 115 19.42 0.58 3.83
N ALA A 116 20.42 0.10 3.10
CA ALA A 116 20.24 -0.55 1.80
C ALA A 116 19.38 -1.82 1.91
N PHE A 117 19.58 -2.62 2.96
CA PHE A 117 18.81 -3.83 3.18
C PHE A 117 17.33 -3.54 3.42
N TYR A 118 17.00 -2.69 4.40
CA TYR A 118 15.62 -2.39 4.70
C TYR A 118 14.93 -1.55 3.62
N ALA A 119 15.68 -0.71 2.88
CA ALA A 119 15.16 0.02 1.72
C ALA A 119 14.73 -0.91 0.57
N ALA A 120 15.50 -1.99 0.33
CA ALA A 120 15.22 -2.97 -0.72
C ALA A 120 14.00 -3.84 -0.43
N MET A 121 13.74 -4.16 0.85
CA MET A 121 12.68 -5.08 1.22
C MET A 121 11.29 -4.54 0.84
N PRO A 122 10.43 -5.33 0.15
CA PRO A 122 9.09 -4.93 -0.27
C PRO A 122 8.07 -4.99 0.90
N GLY A 123 8.46 -4.49 2.07
CA GLY A 123 7.63 -4.42 3.29
C GLY A 123 6.84 -3.12 3.42
N GLY A 124 6.01 -3.04 4.47
CA GLY A 124 5.31 -1.81 4.83
C GLY A 124 6.28 -0.68 5.19
N ALA A 125 6.00 0.54 4.75
CA ALA A 125 6.90 1.68 4.95
C ALA A 125 7.21 1.91 6.44
N ALA A 126 6.18 1.87 7.30
CA ALA A 126 6.34 2.04 8.74
C ALA A 126 7.17 0.91 9.37
N ASP A 127 6.94 -0.34 8.99
CA ASP A 127 7.62 -1.49 9.59
C ASP A 127 9.11 -1.52 9.21
N MET A 128 9.42 -1.29 7.94
CA MET A 128 10.81 -1.26 7.47
C MET A 128 11.58 -0.11 8.10
N THR A 129 10.92 1.04 8.36
CA THR A 129 11.56 2.14 9.11
C THR A 129 11.81 1.78 10.57
N ILE A 130 10.90 1.06 11.24
CA ILE A 130 11.07 0.62 12.64
C ILE A 130 12.20 -0.40 12.74
N PHE A 131 12.15 -1.48 11.95
CA PHE A 131 13.19 -2.51 11.96
C PHE A 131 14.54 -1.96 11.53
N GLY A 132 14.55 -1.08 10.53
CA GLY A 132 15.74 -0.36 10.12
C GLY A 132 16.29 0.49 11.26
N GLN A 133 15.45 1.28 11.95
CA GLN A 133 15.87 2.10 13.08
C GLN A 133 16.49 1.26 14.20
N GLU A 134 15.86 0.15 14.57
CA GLU A 134 16.38 -0.80 15.58
C GLU A 134 17.72 -1.42 15.17
N ALA A 135 17.93 -1.60 13.86
CA ALA A 135 19.18 -2.11 13.30
C ALA A 135 20.25 -1.03 13.04
N GLY A 136 19.93 0.25 13.26
CA GLY A 136 20.85 1.38 13.06
C GLY A 136 20.80 2.06 11.69
N ALA A 137 19.75 1.84 10.90
CA ALA A 137 19.56 2.45 9.59
C ALA A 137 19.19 3.94 9.66
N ASN A 138 19.44 4.65 8.56
CA ASN A 138 18.99 6.01 8.37
C ASN A 138 17.47 6.06 8.11
N VAL A 139 16.70 6.37 9.17
CA VAL A 139 15.23 6.42 9.15
C VAL A 139 14.69 7.38 8.09
N ARG A 140 15.37 8.50 7.86
CA ARG A 140 14.95 9.51 6.88
C ARG A 140 15.08 8.98 5.46
N GLN A 141 16.18 8.31 5.15
CA GLN A 141 16.37 7.67 3.85
C GLN A 141 15.35 6.55 3.62
N LEU A 142 15.17 5.66 4.60
CA LEU A 142 14.19 4.57 4.51
C LEU A 142 12.77 5.08 4.27
N SER A 143 12.35 6.08 5.05
CA SER A 143 11.01 6.67 4.93
C SER A 143 10.80 7.22 3.52
N LEU A 144 11.78 7.96 2.99
CA LEU A 144 11.69 8.54 1.66
C LEU A 144 11.66 7.45 0.58
N VAL A 145 12.51 6.43 0.63
CA VAL A 145 12.48 5.34 -0.36
C VAL A 145 11.12 4.65 -0.40
N HIS A 146 10.57 4.26 0.75
CA HIS A 146 9.29 3.54 0.76
C HIS A 146 8.12 4.43 0.37
N VAL A 147 8.08 5.69 0.81
CA VAL A 147 7.05 6.64 0.40
C VAL A 147 7.15 6.94 -1.10
N THR A 148 8.36 7.11 -1.64
CA THR A 148 8.57 7.25 -3.09
C THR A 148 8.15 6.01 -3.84
N ARG A 149 8.45 4.81 -3.35
CA ARG A 149 7.98 3.57 -3.95
C ARG A 149 6.46 3.54 -4.05
N LEU A 150 5.76 3.84 -2.95
CA LEU A 150 4.31 3.90 -2.92
C LEU A 150 3.75 4.91 -3.92
N MET A 151 4.31 6.12 -3.94
CA MET A 151 3.90 7.20 -4.82
C MET A 151 4.09 6.87 -6.31
N VAL A 152 5.27 6.39 -6.69
CA VAL A 152 5.57 6.07 -8.09
C VAL A 152 4.72 4.90 -8.56
N ILE A 153 4.57 3.85 -7.76
CA ILE A 153 3.69 2.71 -8.10
C ILE A 153 2.24 3.16 -8.26
N MET A 154 1.77 4.08 -7.41
CA MET A 154 0.42 4.64 -7.55
C MET A 154 0.21 5.34 -8.88
N VAL A 155 1.22 5.97 -9.46
CA VAL A 155 1.10 6.58 -10.79
C VAL A 155 1.27 5.54 -11.90
N VAL A 156 2.27 4.66 -11.78
CA VAL A 156 2.66 3.73 -12.84
C VAL A 156 1.66 2.57 -13.00
N ALA A 157 1.14 2.00 -11.90
CA ALA A 157 0.26 0.84 -11.97
C ALA A 157 -1.04 1.10 -12.74
N PRO A 158 -1.80 2.19 -12.49
CA PRO A 158 -2.97 2.54 -13.31
C PRO A 158 -2.65 2.73 -14.78
N ILE A 159 -1.52 3.37 -15.11
CA ILE A 159 -1.09 3.58 -16.48
C ILE A 159 -0.89 2.23 -17.17
N ILE A 160 -0.24 1.27 -16.50
CA ILE A 160 -0.05 -0.08 -17.02
C ILE A 160 -1.40 -0.81 -17.16
N LEU A 161 -2.29 -0.73 -16.17
CA LEU A 161 -3.63 -1.35 -16.24
C LEU A 161 -4.42 -0.86 -17.46
N VAL A 162 -4.45 0.44 -17.70
CA VAL A 162 -5.21 1.04 -18.80
C VAL A 162 -4.53 0.79 -20.15
N ASN A 163 -3.22 1.08 -20.26
CA ASN A 163 -2.55 1.12 -21.56
C ASN A 163 -1.97 -0.24 -22.00
N VAL A 164 -1.64 -1.13 -21.06
CA VAL A 164 -1.06 -2.45 -21.36
C VAL A 164 -2.12 -3.54 -21.26
N TYR A 165 -2.90 -3.56 -20.18
CA TYR A 165 -3.92 -4.58 -19.97
C TYR A 165 -5.30 -4.21 -20.54
N GLY A 166 -5.49 -2.97 -21.00
CA GLY A 166 -6.77 -2.52 -21.56
C GLY A 166 -7.90 -2.46 -20.54
N VAL A 167 -7.59 -2.38 -19.24
CA VAL A 167 -8.57 -2.43 -18.16
C VAL A 167 -9.07 -1.03 -17.81
N GLY A 168 -10.38 -0.84 -17.85
CA GLY A 168 -11.02 0.37 -17.37
C GLY A 168 -10.95 0.47 -15.84
N LEU A 169 -10.68 1.66 -15.31
CA LEU A 169 -10.64 1.93 -13.86
C LEU A 169 -11.97 2.50 -13.34
N THR A 170 -13.07 2.07 -13.94
CA THR A 170 -14.43 2.59 -13.71
C THR A 170 -15.34 1.61 -13.00
N HIS A 171 -14.82 0.44 -12.57
CA HIS A 171 -15.63 -0.53 -11.86
C HIS A 171 -16.15 0.07 -10.54
N PRO A 172 -17.44 -0.14 -10.20
CA PRO A 172 -18.00 0.33 -8.95
C PRO A 172 -17.25 -0.28 -7.75
N ILE A 173 -16.73 0.60 -6.90
CA ILE A 173 -15.91 0.20 -5.75
C ILE A 173 -16.74 -0.31 -4.56
N GLY A 174 -18.03 0.05 -4.54
CA GLY A 174 -19.02 -0.36 -3.55
C GLY A 174 -20.39 0.26 -3.86
N PRO A 175 -21.48 -0.22 -3.23
CA PRO A 175 -22.80 0.37 -3.38
C PRO A 175 -22.89 1.73 -2.67
N PRO A 176 -23.84 2.60 -3.05
CA PRO A 176 -24.21 3.78 -2.26
C PRO A 176 -24.60 3.42 -0.83
N ALA A 177 -24.27 4.28 0.14
CA ALA A 177 -24.69 4.08 1.53
C ALA A 177 -26.22 3.97 1.71
N SER A 178 -27.01 4.61 0.84
CA SER A 178 -28.47 4.53 0.84
C SER A 178 -29.01 3.14 0.54
N ASP A 179 -28.23 2.32 -0.16
CA ASP A 179 -28.66 1.02 -0.69
C ASP A 179 -28.22 -0.11 0.25
N LEU A 180 -27.45 0.23 1.30
CA LEU A 180 -26.96 -0.71 2.30
C LEU A 180 -27.90 -0.75 3.50
N PRO A 181 -28.18 -1.95 4.03
CA PRO A 181 -28.95 -2.05 5.26
C PRO A 181 -28.14 -1.44 6.42
N VAL A 182 -28.82 -0.63 7.24
CA VAL A 182 -28.21 0.11 8.35
C VAL A 182 -27.47 -0.82 9.32
N TRP A 183 -27.97 -2.03 9.52
CA TRP A 183 -27.32 -3.00 10.41
C TRP A 183 -25.96 -3.48 9.87
N GLU A 184 -25.79 -3.69 8.56
CA GLU A 184 -24.48 -4.01 7.98
C GLU A 184 -23.52 -2.82 8.08
N LEU A 185 -24.02 -1.59 7.89
CA LEU A 185 -23.21 -0.38 8.09
C LEU A 185 -22.66 -0.28 9.52
N VAL A 186 -23.51 -0.56 10.52
CA VAL A 186 -23.11 -0.56 11.93
C VAL A 186 -22.11 -1.68 12.21
N ILE A 187 -22.36 -2.90 11.72
CA ILE A 187 -21.43 -4.03 11.90
C ILE A 187 -20.08 -3.74 11.23
N MET A 188 -20.06 -3.17 10.02
CA MET A 188 -18.83 -2.76 9.35
C MET A 188 -18.05 -1.71 10.15
N ALA A 189 -18.74 -0.69 10.68
CA ALA A 189 -18.10 0.33 11.52
C ALA A 189 -17.52 -0.28 12.81
N VAL A 190 -18.26 -1.19 13.45
CA VAL A 190 -17.80 -1.91 14.64
C VAL A 190 -16.61 -2.80 14.29
N ALA A 191 -16.66 -3.56 13.20
CA ALA A 191 -15.57 -4.40 12.73
C ALA A 191 -14.31 -3.60 12.42
N ALA A 192 -14.45 -2.42 11.80
CA ALA A 192 -13.36 -1.49 11.56
C ALA A 192 -12.69 -1.02 12.86
N ILE A 193 -13.48 -0.60 13.85
CA ILE A 193 -12.95 -0.07 15.11
C ILE A 193 -12.38 -1.19 15.98
N VAL A 194 -13.13 -2.28 16.18
CA VAL A 194 -12.74 -3.43 17.00
C VAL A 194 -11.54 -4.13 16.38
N GLY A 195 -11.55 -4.34 15.07
CA GLY A 195 -10.41 -4.92 14.35
C GLY A 195 -9.16 -4.05 14.50
N TRP A 196 -9.26 -2.75 14.23
CA TRP A 196 -8.10 -1.86 14.33
C TRP A 196 -7.57 -1.75 15.76
N LYS A 197 -8.42 -1.42 16.74
CA LYS A 197 -7.99 -1.24 18.14
C LYS A 197 -7.64 -2.56 18.83
N GLY A 198 -8.31 -3.64 18.49
CA GLY A 198 -7.95 -4.99 18.91
C GLY A 198 -6.59 -5.40 18.35
N GLY A 199 -6.37 -5.19 17.05
CA GLY A 199 -5.09 -5.41 16.38
C GLY A 199 -3.94 -4.62 17.01
N GLU A 200 -4.15 -3.32 17.30
CA GLU A 200 -3.14 -2.50 17.98
C GLU A 200 -2.77 -3.07 19.36
N ARG A 201 -3.75 -3.52 20.14
CA ARG A 201 -3.53 -4.07 21.50
C ARG A 201 -2.72 -5.35 21.50
N ILE A 202 -2.90 -6.21 20.50
CA ILE A 202 -2.14 -7.48 20.39
C ILE A 202 -0.82 -7.31 19.64
N GLY A 203 -0.45 -6.09 19.25
CA GLY A 203 0.77 -5.82 18.49
C GLY A 203 0.72 -6.32 17.04
N LEU A 204 -0.47 -6.42 16.45
CA LEU A 204 -0.63 -6.85 15.05
C LEU A 204 0.00 -5.82 14.11
N PHE A 205 0.86 -6.28 13.21
CA PHE A 205 1.44 -5.43 12.17
C PHE A 205 0.35 -4.85 11.27
N GLY A 206 0.51 -3.61 10.82
CA GLY A 206 -0.50 -2.98 9.96
C GLY A 206 -1.93 -3.06 10.55
N ALA A 207 -2.08 -3.01 11.88
CA ALA A 207 -3.34 -3.25 12.59
C ALA A 207 -4.54 -2.50 12.01
N ALA A 208 -4.32 -1.28 11.50
CA ALA A 208 -5.36 -0.46 10.88
C ALA A 208 -5.96 -1.05 9.59
N ILE A 209 -5.31 -2.02 8.94
CA ILE A 209 -5.84 -2.73 7.76
C ILE A 209 -6.14 -4.18 8.13
N LEU A 210 -5.18 -4.88 8.74
CA LEU A 210 -5.27 -6.33 8.98
C LEU A 210 -6.26 -6.70 10.06
N GLY A 211 -6.33 -5.91 11.13
CA GLY A 211 -7.31 -6.16 12.18
C GLY A 211 -8.74 -6.12 11.65
N PRO A 212 -9.17 -5.02 10.99
CA PRO A 212 -10.46 -4.92 10.33
C PRO A 212 -10.69 -6.02 9.29
N LEU A 213 -9.67 -6.34 8.48
CA LEU A 213 -9.73 -7.42 7.50
C LEU A 213 -10.08 -8.75 8.17
N LEU A 214 -9.36 -9.15 9.22
CA LEU A 214 -9.58 -10.42 9.90
C LEU A 214 -10.97 -10.49 10.52
N VAL A 215 -11.40 -9.42 11.21
CA VAL A 215 -12.73 -9.37 11.83
C VAL A 215 -13.82 -9.44 10.76
N SER A 216 -13.71 -8.65 9.69
CA SER A 216 -14.69 -8.65 8.60
C SER A 216 -14.70 -9.94 7.80
N ALA A 217 -13.55 -10.60 7.63
CA ALA A 217 -13.46 -11.92 6.99
C ALA A 217 -14.18 -12.98 7.81
N ILE A 218 -13.97 -13.01 9.14
CA ILE A 218 -14.70 -13.92 10.03
C ILE A 218 -16.21 -13.68 9.94
N LEU A 219 -16.64 -12.42 9.98
CA LEU A 219 -18.06 -12.07 9.86
C LEU A 219 -18.64 -12.42 8.49
N SER A 220 -17.85 -12.30 7.41
CA SER A 220 -18.29 -12.66 6.07
C SER A 220 -18.41 -14.18 5.90
N LEU A 221 -17.42 -14.94 6.38
CA LEU A 221 -17.46 -16.40 6.39
C LEU A 221 -18.59 -16.96 7.27
N ALA A 222 -18.96 -16.24 8.34
CA ALA A 222 -20.11 -16.58 9.18
C ALA A 222 -21.47 -16.23 8.54
N GLY A 223 -21.50 -15.62 7.35
CA GLY A 223 -22.74 -15.18 6.69
C GLY A 223 -23.40 -14.00 7.40
N ILE A 224 -22.63 -13.18 8.12
CA ILE A 224 -23.14 -11.97 8.80
C ILE A 224 -22.90 -10.73 7.92
N LEU A 225 -21.73 -10.61 7.29
CA LEU A 225 -21.43 -9.52 6.36
C LEU A 225 -21.41 -10.02 4.92
N HIS A 226 -22.19 -9.37 4.05
CA HIS A 226 -22.32 -9.77 2.65
C HIS A 226 -21.85 -8.67 1.71
N LEU A 227 -22.05 -7.41 2.12
CA LEU A 227 -21.83 -6.27 1.26
C LEU A 227 -20.52 -5.56 1.61
N ARG A 228 -19.88 -5.03 0.58
CA ARG A 228 -18.70 -4.17 0.72
C ARG A 228 -19.10 -2.84 1.40
N PRO A 229 -18.13 -2.13 2.01
CA PRO A 229 -18.35 -0.78 2.52
C PRO A 229 -18.96 0.16 1.48
N PRO A 230 -19.74 1.15 1.93
CA PRO A 230 -20.33 2.13 1.02
C PRO A 230 -19.26 2.86 0.22
N ARG A 231 -19.58 3.19 -1.03
CA ARG A 231 -18.71 3.96 -1.93
C ARG A 231 -18.20 5.24 -1.27
N GLU A 232 -19.02 5.93 -0.49
CA GLU A 232 -18.66 7.17 0.18
C GLU A 232 -17.52 6.96 1.18
N ALA A 233 -17.54 5.86 1.94
CA ALA A 233 -16.47 5.53 2.88
C ALA A 233 -15.17 5.17 2.15
N LEU A 234 -15.26 4.46 1.02
CA LEU A 234 -14.11 4.09 0.19
C LEU A 234 -13.47 5.33 -0.48
N LEU A 235 -14.28 6.25 -1.00
CA LEU A 235 -13.79 7.53 -1.55
C LEU A 235 -13.15 8.41 -0.46
N ALA A 236 -13.76 8.47 0.73
CA ALA A 236 -13.15 9.15 1.87
C ALA A 236 -11.81 8.51 2.26
N ALA A 237 -11.72 7.18 2.21
CA ALA A 237 -10.48 6.47 2.48
C ALA A 237 -9.38 6.81 1.47
N GLN A 238 -9.70 6.78 0.16
CA GLN A 238 -8.79 7.21 -0.91
C GLN A 238 -8.27 8.63 -0.68
N PHE A 239 -9.18 9.56 -0.35
CA PHE A 239 -8.85 10.96 -0.13
C PHE A 239 -7.84 11.14 1.01
N LEU A 240 -8.12 10.50 2.15
CA LEU A 240 -7.28 10.61 3.33
C LEU A 240 -5.93 9.92 3.17
N ILE A 241 -5.87 8.81 2.41
CA ILE A 241 -4.63 8.11 2.09
C ILE A 241 -3.77 8.92 1.12
N GLY A 242 -4.35 9.39 0.02
CA GLY A 242 -3.67 10.21 -0.99
C GLY A 242 -3.07 11.47 -0.37
N MET A 243 -3.87 12.20 0.44
CA MET A 243 -3.39 13.34 1.22
C MET A 243 -2.18 12.98 2.10
N GLY A 244 -2.27 11.89 2.85
CA GLY A 244 -1.20 11.46 3.75
C GLY A 244 0.13 11.19 3.04
N ILE A 245 0.07 10.60 1.83
CA ILE A 245 1.24 10.33 1.00
C ILE A 245 1.87 11.64 0.53
N GLY A 246 1.08 12.60 0.02
CA GLY A 246 1.61 13.89 -0.43
C GLY A 246 2.25 14.68 0.72
N VAL A 247 1.63 14.70 1.91
CA VAL A 247 2.16 15.35 3.11
C VAL A 247 3.48 14.74 3.58
N SER A 248 3.79 13.49 3.23
CA SER A 248 5.03 12.83 3.64
C SER A 248 6.30 13.47 3.04
N TYR A 249 6.15 14.36 2.05
CA TYR A 249 7.25 15.11 1.42
C TYR A 249 7.51 16.50 2.03
N VAL A 250 6.78 16.90 3.07
CA VAL A 250 7.02 18.18 3.75
C VAL A 250 8.46 18.23 4.29
N GLY A 251 9.18 19.29 3.93
CA GLY A 251 10.56 19.52 4.37
C GLY A 251 11.59 18.63 3.70
N VAL A 252 11.27 18.00 2.55
CA VAL A 252 12.27 17.30 1.73
C VAL A 252 13.22 18.30 1.08
N THR A 253 14.52 18.05 1.19
CA THR A 253 15.56 18.89 0.60
C THR A 253 15.87 18.47 -0.84
N LEU A 254 16.45 19.38 -1.63
CA LEU A 254 16.86 19.06 -3.01
C LEU A 254 17.91 17.93 -3.07
N ARG A 255 18.78 17.85 -2.05
CA ARG A 255 19.78 16.76 -1.93
C ARG A 255 19.10 15.41 -1.71
N GLU A 256 18.11 15.35 -0.82
CA GLU A 256 17.29 14.15 -0.60
C GLU A 256 16.49 13.77 -1.85
N LEU A 257 15.95 14.76 -2.56
CA LEU A 257 15.22 14.55 -3.81
C LEU A 257 16.12 13.89 -4.87
N ARG A 258 17.33 14.44 -5.07
CA ARG A 258 18.27 13.93 -6.08
C ARG A 258 18.85 12.56 -5.73
N ASN A 259 19.17 12.31 -4.46
CA ASN A 259 19.91 11.09 -4.09
C ASN A 259 18.97 9.97 -3.63
N THR A 260 17.99 10.27 -2.77
CA THR A 260 17.14 9.27 -2.13
C THR A 260 15.86 9.03 -2.92
N VAL A 261 15.14 10.10 -3.30
CA VAL A 261 13.88 9.98 -4.05
C VAL A 261 14.15 9.46 -5.47
N ALA A 262 15.15 10.00 -6.17
CA ALA A 262 15.50 9.49 -7.50
C ALA A 262 15.96 8.01 -7.45
N GLY A 263 16.73 7.63 -6.42
CA GLY A 263 17.12 6.23 -6.20
C GLY A 263 15.93 5.32 -5.94
N GLY A 264 14.99 5.75 -5.09
CA GLY A 264 13.73 5.03 -4.85
C GLY A 264 12.87 4.90 -6.11
N ALA A 265 12.74 5.98 -6.90
CA ALA A 265 12.00 5.96 -8.17
C ALA A 265 12.66 5.05 -9.21
N ALA A 266 13.99 5.07 -9.34
CA ALA A 266 14.71 4.14 -10.20
C ALA A 266 14.55 2.68 -9.75
N PHE A 267 14.56 2.44 -8.44
CA PHE A 267 14.30 1.11 -7.90
C PHE A 267 12.89 0.62 -8.24
N VAL A 268 11.89 1.49 -8.28
CA VAL A 268 10.52 1.12 -8.71
C VAL A 268 10.51 0.60 -10.15
N VAL A 269 11.33 1.14 -11.06
CA VAL A 269 11.44 0.62 -12.43
C VAL A 269 11.96 -0.81 -12.42
N ILE A 270 12.97 -1.11 -11.60
CA ILE A 270 13.48 -2.48 -11.41
C ILE A 270 12.37 -3.38 -10.87
N LEU A 271 11.65 -2.93 -9.83
CA LEU A 271 10.55 -3.67 -9.24
C LEU A 271 9.41 -3.93 -10.24
N ALA A 272 9.08 -2.95 -11.09
CA ALA A 272 8.06 -3.09 -12.13
C ALA A 272 8.48 -4.10 -13.20
N ALA A 273 9.75 -4.08 -13.63
CA ALA A 273 10.28 -5.07 -14.55
C ALA A 273 10.25 -6.49 -13.97
N LEU A 274 10.67 -6.65 -12.69
CA LEU A 274 10.59 -7.93 -11.99
C LEU A 274 9.14 -8.40 -11.83
N ALA A 275 8.22 -7.50 -11.47
CA ALA A 275 6.80 -7.81 -11.37
C ALA A 275 6.22 -8.24 -12.73
N GLY A 276 6.59 -7.56 -13.81
CA GLY A 276 6.21 -7.92 -15.17
C GLY A 276 6.72 -9.31 -15.56
N ALA A 277 7.99 -9.62 -15.29
CA ALA A 277 8.57 -10.93 -15.57
C ALA A 277 7.86 -12.07 -14.81
N VAL A 278 7.55 -11.86 -13.52
CA VAL A 278 6.81 -12.85 -12.74
C VAL A 278 5.36 -12.96 -13.21
N THR A 279 4.73 -11.84 -13.56
CA THR A 279 3.37 -11.81 -14.12
C THR A 279 3.30 -12.63 -15.40
N GLU A 280 4.23 -12.41 -16.32
CA GLU A 280 4.29 -13.16 -17.57
C GLU A 280 4.53 -14.66 -17.32
N PHE A 281 5.39 -15.01 -16.37
CA PHE A 281 5.58 -16.40 -15.97
C PHE A 281 4.28 -17.04 -15.44
N VAL A 282 3.58 -16.39 -14.50
CA VAL A 282 2.33 -16.96 -13.94
C VAL A 282 1.20 -17.01 -14.97
N THR A 283 1.17 -16.09 -15.93
CA THR A 283 0.21 -16.10 -17.04
C THR A 283 0.50 -17.25 -18.01
N LEU A 284 1.75 -17.40 -18.47
CA LEU A 284 2.14 -18.44 -19.42
C LEU A 284 1.98 -19.86 -18.85
N THR A 285 2.13 -20.01 -17.54
CA THR A 285 1.94 -21.28 -16.83
C THR A 285 0.49 -21.54 -16.41
N GLY A 286 -0.43 -20.59 -16.65
CA GLY A 286 -1.84 -20.70 -16.27
C GLY A 286 -2.10 -20.60 -14.76
N LEU A 287 -1.15 -20.10 -13.98
CA LEU A 287 -1.24 -19.94 -12.52
C LEU A 287 -2.04 -18.70 -12.09
N ALA A 288 -2.11 -17.68 -12.94
CA ALA A 288 -2.87 -16.47 -12.67
C ALA A 288 -3.20 -15.72 -13.97
N PRO A 289 -4.36 -15.05 -14.07
CA PRO A 289 -4.59 -14.10 -15.14
C PRO A 289 -3.64 -12.89 -15.02
N PRO A 290 -3.37 -12.17 -16.12
CA PRO A 290 -2.31 -11.16 -16.16
C PRO A 290 -2.52 -9.98 -15.20
N VAL A 291 -3.75 -9.52 -15.04
CA VAL A 291 -4.07 -8.35 -14.21
C VAL A 291 -3.88 -8.67 -12.74
N GLU A 292 -4.40 -9.82 -12.30
CA GLU A 292 -4.25 -10.35 -10.95
C GLU A 292 -2.79 -10.64 -10.63
N GLY A 293 -2.05 -11.25 -11.57
CA GLY A 293 -0.61 -11.47 -11.45
C GLY A 293 0.14 -10.15 -11.26
N PHE A 294 -0.11 -9.16 -12.12
CA PHE A 294 0.52 -7.85 -12.05
C PHE A 294 0.27 -7.16 -10.71
N LEU A 295 -1.00 -7.07 -10.30
CA LEU A 295 -1.40 -6.43 -9.05
C LEU A 295 -0.84 -7.16 -7.82
N SER A 296 -0.71 -8.49 -7.88
CA SER A 296 -0.18 -9.30 -6.78
C SER A 296 1.32 -9.15 -6.59
N PHE A 297 2.09 -9.13 -7.68
CA PHE A 297 3.54 -9.10 -7.65
C PHE A 297 4.13 -7.69 -7.68
N ILE A 298 3.40 -6.67 -8.12
CA ILE A 298 3.89 -5.29 -8.03
C ILE A 298 4.04 -4.88 -6.54
N PRO A 299 5.22 -4.43 -6.08
CA PRO A 299 5.49 -4.19 -4.66
C PRO A 299 4.96 -2.81 -4.20
N GLY A 300 3.65 -2.64 -4.34
CA GLY A 300 2.89 -1.50 -3.83
C GLY A 300 2.48 -1.66 -2.36
N GLY A 301 1.79 -0.64 -1.84
CA GLY A 301 1.16 -0.69 -0.52
C GLY A 301 -0.12 -1.51 -0.56
N GLN A 302 -0.45 -2.17 0.55
CA GLN A 302 -1.59 -3.10 0.63
C GLN A 302 -2.92 -2.42 0.33
N ALA A 303 -3.13 -1.28 0.97
CA ALA A 303 -4.35 -0.49 0.84
C ALA A 303 -4.56 -0.09 -0.62
N GLU A 304 -3.48 0.32 -1.27
CA GLU A 304 -3.54 0.95 -2.59
C GLU A 304 -3.65 -0.09 -3.70
N MET A 305 -2.97 -1.24 -3.58
CA MET A 305 -3.14 -2.34 -4.53
C MET A 305 -4.52 -2.99 -4.40
N SER A 306 -5.04 -3.12 -3.17
CA SER A 306 -6.42 -3.57 -2.95
C SER A 306 -7.42 -2.60 -3.57
N MET A 307 -7.15 -1.30 -3.49
CA MET A 307 -7.97 -0.30 -4.17
C MET A 307 -7.90 -0.44 -5.69
N LEU A 308 -6.70 -0.61 -6.26
CA LEU A 308 -6.54 -0.83 -7.70
C LEU A 308 -7.23 -2.11 -8.17
N ALA A 309 -7.19 -3.19 -7.40
CA ALA A 309 -7.95 -4.41 -7.70
C ALA A 309 -9.46 -4.14 -7.74
N LEU A 310 -9.99 -3.39 -6.75
CA LEU A 310 -11.41 -3.01 -6.71
C LEU A 310 -11.86 -2.20 -7.93
N VAL A 311 -11.14 -1.13 -8.32
CA VAL A 311 -11.53 -0.30 -9.48
C VAL A 311 -11.24 -0.95 -10.84
N SER A 312 -10.28 -1.86 -10.91
CA SER A 312 -9.98 -2.61 -12.14
C SER A 312 -10.87 -3.84 -12.32
N GLY A 313 -11.67 -4.21 -11.31
CA GLY A 313 -12.51 -5.40 -11.34
C GLY A 313 -11.73 -6.70 -11.20
N ALA A 314 -10.42 -6.64 -10.93
CA ALA A 314 -9.59 -7.81 -10.67
C ALA A 314 -10.05 -8.54 -9.40
N ASP A 315 -9.71 -9.82 -9.30
CA ASP A 315 -9.97 -10.59 -8.09
C ASP A 315 -9.17 -10.03 -6.89
N LEU A 316 -9.86 -9.22 -6.07
CA LEU A 316 -9.31 -8.61 -4.87
C LEU A 316 -8.73 -9.66 -3.92
N SER A 317 -9.39 -10.81 -3.82
CA SER A 317 -9.01 -11.85 -2.90
C SER A 317 -7.69 -12.50 -3.32
N PHE A 318 -7.50 -12.71 -4.62
CA PHE A 318 -6.23 -13.12 -5.19
C PHE A 318 -5.10 -12.17 -4.85
N VAL A 319 -5.29 -10.89 -5.11
CA VAL A 319 -4.30 -9.85 -4.82
C VAL A 319 -3.96 -9.82 -3.33
N VAL A 320 -4.97 -9.87 -2.47
CA VAL A 320 -4.81 -9.80 -1.01
C VAL A 320 -4.05 -11.00 -0.46
N VAL A 321 -4.35 -12.23 -0.88
CA VAL A 321 -3.64 -13.43 -0.38
C VAL A 321 -2.14 -13.34 -0.67
N HIS A 322 -1.75 -12.93 -1.88
CA HIS A 322 -0.34 -12.73 -2.24
C HIS A 322 0.32 -11.64 -1.39
N HIS A 323 -0.39 -10.54 -1.21
CA HIS A 323 0.06 -9.38 -0.48
C HIS A 323 0.18 -9.60 1.04
N LEU A 324 -0.73 -10.35 1.65
CA LEU A 324 -0.65 -10.81 3.03
C LEU A 324 0.53 -11.75 3.23
N THR A 325 0.67 -12.73 2.33
CA THR A 325 1.81 -13.67 2.33
C THR A 325 3.13 -12.90 2.25
N ARG A 326 3.22 -11.93 1.34
CA ARG A 326 4.40 -11.07 1.18
C ARG A 326 4.74 -10.36 2.48
N ILE A 327 3.76 -9.73 3.15
CA ILE A 327 4.06 -9.02 4.39
C ILE A 327 4.49 -9.98 5.49
N LEU A 328 3.80 -11.10 5.68
CA LEU A 328 4.18 -12.09 6.69
C LEU A 328 5.62 -12.56 6.49
N VAL A 329 5.97 -12.92 5.25
CA VAL A 329 7.33 -13.34 4.89
C VAL A 329 8.34 -12.23 5.13
N VAL A 330 8.06 -10.99 4.76
CA VAL A 330 8.99 -9.87 4.96
C VAL A 330 9.15 -9.52 6.44
N ILE A 331 8.07 -9.42 7.21
CA ILE A 331 8.12 -9.03 8.62
C ILE A 331 8.83 -10.08 9.46
N LEU A 332 8.51 -11.36 9.26
CA LEU A 332 9.14 -12.45 10.00
C LEU A 332 10.54 -12.75 9.47
N GLY A 333 10.74 -12.68 8.16
CA GLY A 333 11.95 -13.10 7.49
C GLY A 333 13.05 -12.04 7.41
N ALA A 334 12.72 -10.77 7.14
CA ALA A 334 13.74 -9.74 6.90
C ALA A 334 14.66 -9.50 8.11
N PRO A 335 14.17 -9.35 9.36
CA PRO A 335 15.05 -9.18 10.51
C PRO A 335 15.93 -10.41 10.77
N VAL A 336 15.40 -11.61 10.55
CA VAL A 336 16.15 -12.87 10.71
C VAL A 336 17.26 -12.98 9.66
N LEU A 337 16.90 -12.77 8.39
CA LEU A 337 17.84 -12.81 7.28
C LEU A 337 18.95 -11.77 7.44
N PHE A 338 18.61 -10.55 7.86
CA PHE A 338 19.60 -9.51 8.12
C PHE A 338 20.62 -9.93 9.21
N ARG A 339 20.15 -10.51 10.32
CA ARG A 339 21.03 -11.01 11.39
C ARG A 339 21.97 -12.13 10.91
N LEU A 340 21.48 -13.02 10.05
CA LEU A 340 22.29 -14.10 9.46
C LEU A 340 23.37 -13.54 8.54
N LEU A 341 23.00 -12.62 7.64
CA LEU A 341 23.94 -11.98 6.72
C LEU A 341 25.02 -11.16 7.44
N ARG A 342 24.65 -10.44 8.52
CA ARG A 342 25.62 -9.67 9.32
C ARG A 342 26.63 -10.55 10.03
N ARG A 343 26.25 -11.77 10.46
CA ARG A 343 27.18 -12.73 11.07
C ARG A 343 28.14 -13.35 10.05
N ALA A 344 27.76 -13.41 8.78
CA ALA A 344 28.56 -13.99 7.71
C ALA A 344 29.57 -13.01 7.10
N GLN A 345 29.44 -11.69 7.35
CA GLN A 345 30.43 -10.71 6.92
C GLN A 345 31.55 -10.58 7.96
N PRO A 346 32.83 -10.67 7.55
CA PRO A 346 33.94 -10.36 8.44
C PRO A 346 33.87 -8.88 8.87
N PRO A 347 34.32 -8.54 10.10
CA PRO A 347 34.33 -7.15 10.54
C PRO A 347 35.22 -6.31 9.60
N ASP A 348 34.69 -5.17 9.15
CA ASP A 348 35.40 -4.13 8.39
C ASP A 348 36.56 -3.53 9.22
#